data_AF-A0A7C3UQU7-F1
#
_entry.id   AF-A0A7C3UQU7-F1
#
_cell.length_a   1.000
_cell.length_b   1.000
_cell.length_c   1.000
_cell.angle_alpha   90.00
_cell.angle_beta   90.00
_cell.angle_gamma   90.00
#
_symmetry.space_group_name_H-M   'P 1'
#
loop_
_entity.id
_entity.type
_entity.pdbx_description
1 polymer ?
#
loop_
_entity_poly.entity_id
_entity_poly.type
_entity_poly.pdbx_seq_one_letter_code
_entity_poly.pdbx_strand_id
1 'polypeptide(L)'
;MKRVIPYLVIFLAIVLIGGSCPPPSLEKPNVQYTVLQNGNGIRFTWTKVEDADGYYIYVDGTKFTTTQLTYDETIPAKEIKITAYAGSTESDPYILNTAAVVTATVTVYGRGDPDPNHHSAFGFSDDGTVVTYPLFNSSDWPKIDFYLDDVGQPMSICSPDVRSYNNEENSAREEVTTDFDALKIAGTTEYYTQKEITSNGLYSLWIDPNRNSWDTQDNFAKMKVVSISGHEVTLKLAYQKIKGLRWLVTQ
;
A
#
# COMPACT_ATOMS: atom_id res chain seq x y z
N MET A 1 24.98 89.41 -4.40
CA MET A 1 25.56 88.14 -4.90
C MET A 1 25.23 87.04 -3.92
N LYS A 2 24.92 85.84 -4.44
CA LYS A 2 24.24 84.72 -3.77
C LYS A 2 25.08 84.09 -2.64
N ARG A 3 24.36 83.69 -1.57
CA ARG A 3 24.81 82.88 -0.43
C ARG A 3 25.12 81.44 -0.86
N VAL A 4 26.12 80.79 -0.24
CA VAL A 4 26.16 79.33 -0.10
C VAL A 4 26.78 78.98 1.27
N ILE A 5 25.98 78.36 2.13
CA ILE A 5 26.38 77.71 3.38
C ILE A 5 26.52 76.21 3.04
N PRO A 6 27.62 75.51 3.40
CA PRO A 6 27.66 74.07 3.21
C PRO A 6 26.89 73.38 4.34
N TYR A 7 25.84 72.67 3.95
CA TYR A 7 25.09 71.78 4.82
C TYR A 7 25.94 70.55 5.17
N LEU A 8 26.16 70.35 6.46
CA LEU A 8 26.70 69.12 7.03
C LEU A 8 25.59 68.06 6.99
N VAL A 9 25.68 67.11 6.05
CA VAL A 9 24.76 65.97 5.97
C VAL A 9 25.21 64.93 6.99
N ILE A 10 24.45 64.80 8.08
CA ILE A 10 24.59 63.72 9.05
C ILE A 10 23.90 62.49 8.46
N PHE A 11 24.69 61.49 8.03
CA PHE A 11 24.20 60.16 7.68
C PHE A 11 23.93 59.38 8.97
N LEU A 12 22.65 59.25 9.35
CA LEU A 12 22.22 58.38 10.44
C LEU A 12 22.08 56.95 9.87
N ALA A 13 23.11 56.12 10.07
CA ALA A 13 23.02 54.69 9.80
C ALA A 13 22.21 54.04 10.92
N ILE A 14 20.93 53.77 10.67
CA ILE A 14 20.11 52.90 11.51
C ILE A 14 20.60 51.46 11.25
N VAL A 15 21.45 50.96 12.14
CA VAL A 15 21.77 49.53 12.21
C VAL A 15 20.54 48.85 12.82
N LEU A 16 19.66 48.33 11.97
CA LEU A 16 18.69 47.31 12.36
C LEU A 16 19.48 46.07 12.74
N ILE A 17 19.78 45.92 14.04
CA ILE A 17 20.19 44.64 14.62
C ILE A 17 18.92 43.78 14.58
N GLY A 18 18.65 43.20 13.41
CA GLY A 18 17.73 42.09 13.29
C GLY A 18 18.30 40.98 14.14
N GLY A 19 17.78 40.81 15.35
CA GLY A 19 18.07 39.65 16.17
C GLY A 19 17.81 38.43 15.30
N SER A 20 18.87 37.71 14.96
CA SER A 20 18.76 36.41 14.32
C SER A 20 18.12 35.49 15.35
N CYS A 21 16.80 35.52 15.45
CA CYS A 21 16.07 34.41 16.02
C CYS A 21 16.54 33.19 15.21
N PRO A 22 17.18 32.19 15.83
CA PRO A 22 17.55 31.00 15.10
C PRO A 22 16.28 30.48 14.41
N PRO A 23 16.34 30.07 13.14
CA PRO A 23 15.17 29.55 12.46
C PRO A 23 14.54 28.47 13.34
N PRO A 24 13.20 28.46 13.49
CA PRO A 24 12.53 27.48 14.34
C PRO A 24 12.98 26.08 13.92
N SER A 25 13.50 25.33 14.88
CA SER A 25 13.87 23.94 14.68
C SER A 25 12.61 23.11 14.82
N LEU A 26 11.95 22.82 13.70
CA LEU A 26 10.70 22.06 13.69
C LEU A 26 10.97 20.57 13.89
N GLU A 27 10.31 19.99 14.88
CA GLU A 27 10.34 18.54 15.09
C GLU A 27 9.56 17.80 13.99
N LYS A 28 10.00 16.57 13.69
CA LYS A 28 9.25 15.65 12.83
C LYS A 28 7.86 15.37 13.44
N PRO A 29 6.77 15.48 12.67
CA PRO A 29 5.44 15.15 13.17
C PRO A 29 5.35 13.71 13.69
N ASN A 30 4.81 13.55 14.91
CA ASN A 30 4.47 12.24 15.48
C ASN A 30 3.10 11.79 14.95
N VAL A 31 3.11 11.09 13.81
CA VAL A 31 1.91 10.68 13.08
C VAL A 31 1.49 9.27 13.47
N GLN A 32 0.20 9.08 13.69
CA GLN A 32 -0.47 7.79 13.72
C GLN A 32 -1.43 7.70 12.53
N TYR A 33 -1.79 6.48 12.13
CA TYR A 33 -2.79 6.30 11.09
C TYR A 33 -3.75 5.14 11.40
N THR A 34 -4.94 5.21 10.83
CA THR A 34 -5.94 4.15 10.85
C THR A 34 -6.56 3.97 9.47
N VAL A 35 -6.85 2.72 9.11
CA VAL A 35 -7.56 2.41 7.88
C VAL A 35 -9.05 2.74 8.05
N LEU A 36 -9.64 3.36 7.04
CA LEU A 36 -11.03 3.84 7.01
C LEU A 36 -11.89 3.04 6.03
N GLN A 37 -13.22 3.15 6.18
CA GLN A 37 -14.21 2.86 5.14
C GLN A 37 -14.03 1.47 4.49
N ASN A 38 -13.92 0.43 5.32
CA ASN A 38 -13.66 -0.93 4.87
C ASN A 38 -12.45 -1.00 3.93
N GLY A 39 -11.34 -0.34 4.26
CA GLY A 39 -10.11 -0.38 3.47
C GLY A 39 -9.99 0.62 2.32
N ASN A 40 -10.95 1.54 2.16
CA ASN A 40 -10.92 2.52 1.05
C ASN A 40 -10.02 3.74 1.30
N GLY A 41 -9.63 4.00 2.54
CA GLY A 41 -8.82 5.18 2.86
C GLY A 41 -7.99 5.02 4.11
N ILE A 42 -7.21 6.05 4.40
CA ILE A 42 -6.36 6.14 5.58
C ILE A 42 -6.59 7.50 6.23
N ARG A 43 -6.85 7.49 7.54
CA ARG A 43 -6.81 8.70 8.38
C ARG A 43 -5.44 8.79 9.03
N PHE A 44 -4.82 9.96 8.91
CA PHE A 44 -3.62 10.34 9.63
C PHE A 44 -4.00 11.32 10.73
N THR A 45 -3.41 11.16 11.91
CA THR A 45 -3.53 12.08 13.04
C THR A 45 -2.15 12.35 13.61
N TRP A 46 -1.91 13.56 14.09
CA TRP A 46 -0.63 13.92 14.70
C TRP A 46 -0.80 14.94 15.82
N THR A 47 0.21 15.01 16.69
CA THR A 47 0.27 16.06 17.72
C THR A 47 0.77 17.36 17.15
N LYS A 48 0.32 18.48 17.72
CA LYS A 48 0.82 19.79 17.33
C LYS A 48 2.34 19.88 17.54
N VAL A 49 3.08 20.24 16.50
CA VAL A 49 4.51 20.61 16.57
C VAL A 49 4.62 22.07 17.03
N GLU A 50 5.50 22.33 18.00
CA GLU A 50 5.76 23.68 18.50
C GLU A 50 6.38 24.56 17.41
N ASP A 51 6.05 25.85 17.43
CA ASP A 51 6.47 26.85 16.44
C ASP A 51 6.08 26.60 14.97
N ALA A 52 5.30 25.54 14.69
CA ALA A 52 4.77 25.29 13.36
C ALA A 52 3.60 26.24 13.02
N ASP A 53 3.66 26.83 11.83
CA ASP A 53 2.56 27.60 11.22
C ASP A 53 1.45 26.68 10.70
N GLY A 54 1.82 25.45 10.31
CA GLY A 54 0.90 24.44 9.80
C GLY A 54 1.65 23.18 9.33
N TYR A 55 0.99 22.42 8.46
CA TYR A 55 1.51 21.17 7.90
C TYR A 55 1.39 21.14 6.38
N TYR A 56 2.39 20.55 5.76
CA TYR A 56 2.31 20.10 4.38
C TYR A 56 2.07 18.59 4.34
N ILE A 57 1.16 18.20 3.47
CA ILE A 57 0.92 16.80 3.14
C ILE A 57 1.33 16.62 1.68
N TYR A 58 2.18 15.64 1.42
CA TYR A 58 2.55 15.25 0.07
C TYR A 58 1.94 13.89 -0.23
N VAL A 59 1.10 13.81 -1.25
CA VAL A 59 0.50 12.57 -1.74
C VAL A 59 1.04 12.32 -3.13
N ASP A 60 1.89 11.30 -3.28
CA ASP A 60 2.64 11.02 -4.51
C ASP A 60 3.33 12.28 -5.08
N GLY A 61 3.89 13.11 -4.19
CA GLY A 61 4.58 14.36 -4.53
C GLY A 61 3.66 15.59 -4.71
N THR A 62 2.34 15.42 -4.75
CA THR A 62 1.39 16.54 -4.79
C THR A 62 1.25 17.17 -3.42
N LYS A 63 1.54 18.46 -3.31
CA LYS A 63 1.57 19.21 -2.04
C LYS A 63 0.21 19.81 -1.68
N PHE A 64 -0.24 19.56 -0.46
CA PHE A 64 -1.41 20.14 0.19
C PHE A 64 -0.96 20.87 1.46
N THR A 65 -1.72 21.88 1.90
CA THR A 65 -1.43 22.66 3.11
C THR A 65 -2.64 22.63 4.04
N THR A 66 -2.40 22.44 5.33
CA THR A 66 -3.45 22.46 6.34
C THR A 66 -2.94 22.97 7.69
N THR A 67 -3.83 23.49 8.52
CA THR A 67 -3.58 23.78 9.94
C THR A 67 -4.25 22.76 10.87
N GLN A 68 -5.01 21.81 10.29
CA GLN A 68 -5.63 20.73 11.03
C GLN A 68 -4.56 19.72 11.50
N LEU A 69 -4.91 18.93 12.52
CA LEU A 69 -4.08 17.85 13.06
C LEU A 69 -4.53 16.46 12.57
N THR A 70 -5.32 16.45 11.49
CA THR A 70 -5.86 15.26 10.86
C THR A 70 -5.89 15.44 9.34
N TYR A 71 -5.71 14.35 8.62
CA TYR A 71 -5.85 14.28 7.17
C TYR A 71 -6.41 12.91 6.76
N ASP A 72 -7.40 12.90 5.88
CA ASP A 72 -7.93 11.67 5.31
C ASP A 72 -7.49 11.59 3.85
N GLU A 73 -6.81 10.51 3.50
CA GLU A 73 -6.57 10.15 2.10
C GLU A 73 -7.55 9.05 1.70
N THR A 74 -8.33 9.31 0.66
CA THR A 74 -9.37 8.40 0.16
C THR A 74 -9.14 7.97 -1.30
N ILE A 75 -8.09 8.50 -1.92
CA ILE A 75 -7.63 8.11 -3.25
C ILE A 75 -6.38 7.24 -3.08
N PRO A 76 -6.31 6.05 -3.70
CA PRO A 76 -5.13 5.22 -3.63
C PRO A 76 -3.86 5.95 -4.05
N ALA A 77 -2.89 6.01 -3.15
CA ALA A 77 -1.59 6.65 -3.33
C ALA A 77 -0.46 5.66 -3.01
N LYS A 78 0.75 5.89 -3.53
CA LYS A 78 1.94 5.05 -3.30
C LYS A 78 2.71 5.49 -2.06
N GLU A 79 2.72 6.79 -1.80
CA GLU A 79 3.45 7.41 -0.70
C GLU A 79 2.69 8.62 -0.15
N ILE A 80 2.63 8.72 1.18
CA ILE A 80 2.17 9.90 1.90
C ILE A 80 3.32 10.41 2.77
N LYS A 81 3.63 11.71 2.65
CA LYS A 81 4.56 12.41 3.54
C LYS A 81 3.86 13.54 4.29
N ILE A 82 4.21 13.72 5.56
CA ILE A 82 3.68 14.80 6.40
C ILE A 82 4.84 15.54 7.05
N THR A 83 4.92 16.85 6.83
CA THR A 83 5.90 17.76 7.43
C THR A 83 5.17 18.89 8.16
N ALA A 84 5.69 19.30 9.32
CA ALA A 84 5.39 20.61 9.89
C ALA A 84 6.20 21.68 9.14
N TYR A 85 5.63 22.88 8.99
CA TYR A 85 6.32 24.02 8.39
C TYR A 85 6.19 25.30 9.23
N ALA A 86 7.17 26.19 9.11
CA ALA A 86 7.19 27.54 9.68
C ALA A 86 7.94 28.48 8.73
N GLY A 87 7.24 29.48 8.19
CA GLY A 87 7.73 30.27 7.06
C GLY A 87 8.13 29.39 5.87
N SER A 88 9.41 29.42 5.51
CA SER A 88 9.97 28.60 4.42
C SER A 88 10.66 27.31 4.88
N THR A 89 10.67 27.04 6.18
CA THR A 89 11.34 25.87 6.77
C THR A 89 10.34 24.72 6.90
N GLU A 90 10.77 23.52 6.52
CA GLU A 90 10.03 22.26 6.77
C GLU A 90 10.83 21.36 7.72
N SER A 91 10.13 20.64 8.58
CA SER A 91 10.69 19.56 9.40
C SER A 91 11.05 18.32 8.59
N ASP A 92 11.75 17.37 9.21
CA ASP A 92 11.89 16.02 8.68
C ASP A 92 10.50 15.35 8.50
N PRO A 93 10.27 14.63 7.40
CA PRO A 93 8.97 14.06 7.11
C PRO A 93 8.69 12.80 7.93
N TYR A 94 7.44 12.66 8.35
CA TYR A 94 6.83 11.34 8.46
C TYR A 94 6.57 10.81 7.04
N ILE A 95 6.84 9.52 6.80
CA ILE A 95 6.66 8.87 5.50
C ILE A 95 5.92 7.55 5.72
N LEU A 96 4.83 7.34 5.00
CA LEU A 96 4.15 6.05 4.88
C LEU A 96 4.18 5.59 3.42
N ASN A 97 4.75 4.42 3.18
CA ASN A 97 4.69 3.75 1.89
C ASN A 97 3.45 2.85 1.86
N THR A 98 2.53 3.15 0.96
CA THR A 98 1.26 2.45 0.76
C THR A 98 1.24 1.64 -0.55
N ALA A 99 2.32 1.69 -1.33
CA ALA A 99 2.47 0.85 -2.52
C ALA A 99 2.44 -0.64 -2.20
N ALA A 100 1.65 -1.40 -2.96
CA ALA A 100 1.65 -2.85 -2.92
C ALA A 100 2.98 -3.40 -3.46
N VAL A 101 3.52 -4.41 -2.79
CA VAL A 101 4.78 -5.06 -3.13
C VAL A 101 4.57 -5.96 -4.34
N VAL A 102 5.19 -5.63 -5.47
CA VAL A 102 5.12 -6.44 -6.69
C VAL A 102 6.13 -7.57 -6.59
N THR A 103 5.68 -8.80 -6.81
CA THR A 103 6.60 -9.94 -6.99
C THR A 103 6.91 -10.12 -8.47
N ALA A 104 8.14 -10.56 -8.77
CA ALA A 104 8.46 -11.09 -10.10
C ALA A 104 7.46 -12.19 -10.48
N THR A 105 7.32 -12.48 -11.77
CA THR A 105 6.43 -13.55 -12.19
C THR A 105 6.82 -14.88 -11.55
N VAL A 106 5.84 -15.59 -10.99
CA VAL A 106 6.01 -16.90 -10.38
C VAL A 106 5.25 -17.95 -11.18
N THR A 107 5.75 -19.17 -11.16
CA THR A 107 5.05 -20.34 -11.73
C THR A 107 4.46 -21.16 -10.60
N VAL A 108 3.17 -21.46 -10.70
CA VAL A 108 2.41 -22.32 -9.80
C VAL A 108 1.67 -23.34 -10.64
N TYR A 109 1.57 -24.58 -10.16
CA TYR A 109 0.98 -25.68 -10.91
C TYR A 109 -0.40 -26.05 -10.37
N GLY A 110 -1.30 -26.53 -11.23
CA GLY A 110 -2.55 -27.14 -10.80
C GLY A 110 -2.28 -28.36 -9.93
N ARG A 111 -3.18 -28.64 -8.99
CA ARG A 111 -3.12 -29.83 -8.12
C ARG A 111 -3.09 -31.15 -8.89
N GLY A 112 -3.57 -31.16 -10.13
CA GLY A 112 -3.54 -32.33 -11.03
C GLY A 112 -2.16 -32.61 -11.63
N ASP A 113 -1.17 -31.74 -11.45
CA ASP A 113 0.19 -31.97 -11.93
C ASP A 113 0.82 -33.20 -11.25
N PRO A 114 1.36 -34.16 -12.01
CA PRO A 114 1.93 -35.38 -11.44
C PRO A 114 3.36 -35.23 -10.90
N ASP A 115 4.08 -34.13 -11.18
CA ASP A 115 5.46 -33.95 -10.73
C ASP A 115 5.51 -33.50 -9.26
N PRO A 116 6.17 -34.26 -8.37
CA PRO A 116 6.24 -33.91 -6.95
C PRO A 116 7.07 -32.65 -6.65
N ASN A 117 7.85 -32.13 -7.61
CA ASN A 117 8.63 -30.89 -7.45
C ASN A 117 7.87 -29.65 -7.92
N HIS A 118 6.69 -29.82 -8.52
CA HIS A 118 5.85 -28.72 -8.97
C HIS A 118 4.99 -28.21 -7.81
N HIS A 119 5.21 -26.94 -7.43
CA HIS A 119 4.50 -26.31 -6.33
C HIS A 119 3.09 -25.87 -6.77
N SER A 120 2.06 -26.40 -6.12
CA SER A 120 0.66 -26.07 -6.43
C SER A 120 0.02 -25.02 -5.52
N ALA A 121 0.80 -24.45 -4.59
CA ALA A 121 0.34 -23.44 -3.64
C ALA A 121 1.28 -22.25 -3.59
N PHE A 122 0.78 -21.14 -3.05
CA PHE A 122 1.58 -19.96 -2.75
C PHE A 122 1.02 -19.19 -1.55
N GLY A 123 1.87 -18.35 -0.98
CA GLY A 123 1.51 -17.36 0.03
C GLY A 123 2.44 -16.15 0.01
N PHE A 124 2.16 -15.17 0.86
CA PHE A 124 2.89 -13.91 0.97
C PHE A 124 3.78 -13.92 2.22
N SER A 125 5.07 -13.63 2.04
CA SER A 125 5.99 -13.45 3.18
C SER A 125 5.82 -12.08 3.84
N ASP A 126 6.43 -11.92 5.02
CA ASP A 126 6.38 -10.67 5.81
C ASP A 126 6.82 -9.42 5.04
N ASP A 127 7.72 -9.59 4.06
CA ASP A 127 8.18 -8.49 3.21
C ASP A 127 7.23 -8.14 2.05
N GLY A 128 6.18 -8.95 1.86
CA GLY A 128 5.14 -8.83 0.84
C GLY A 128 5.43 -9.56 -0.47
N THR A 129 6.52 -10.34 -0.55
CA THR A 129 6.83 -11.14 -1.74
C THR A 129 6.10 -12.49 -1.74
N VAL A 130 5.90 -13.07 -2.93
CA VAL A 130 5.23 -14.37 -3.06
C VAL A 130 6.24 -15.51 -2.95
N VAL A 131 5.88 -16.52 -2.16
CA VAL A 131 6.61 -17.79 -2.01
C VAL A 131 5.68 -18.92 -2.46
N THR A 132 6.19 -19.88 -3.23
CA THR A 132 5.43 -21.06 -3.67
C THR A 132 5.75 -22.27 -2.80
N TYR A 133 4.75 -23.14 -2.60
CA TYR A 133 4.85 -24.28 -1.69
C TYR A 133 4.35 -25.58 -2.34
N PRO A 134 4.96 -26.74 -1.99
CA PRO A 134 4.40 -28.04 -2.31
C PRO A 134 3.13 -28.27 -1.48
N LEU A 135 1.97 -28.35 -2.15
CA LEU A 135 0.66 -28.41 -1.49
C LEU A 135 0.50 -29.63 -0.54
N PHE A 136 1.14 -30.75 -0.88
CA PHE A 136 1.05 -31.98 -0.09
C PHE A 136 2.07 -32.07 1.06
N ASN A 137 2.90 -31.03 1.25
CA ASN A 137 3.75 -30.92 2.43
C ASN A 137 3.01 -30.21 3.58
N SER A 138 2.51 -30.97 4.55
CA SER A 138 1.71 -30.42 5.64
C SER A 138 2.43 -29.44 6.55
N SER A 139 3.77 -29.42 6.56
CA SER A 139 4.52 -28.40 7.32
C SER A 139 4.39 -26.99 6.73
N ASP A 140 4.00 -26.87 5.46
CA ASP A 140 3.85 -25.58 4.78
C ASP A 140 2.41 -25.06 4.81
N TRP A 141 1.44 -25.87 5.22
CA TRP A 141 0.03 -25.48 5.27
C TRP A 141 -0.25 -24.16 6.02
N PRO A 142 0.39 -23.85 7.16
CA PRO A 142 0.19 -22.56 7.83
C PRO A 142 0.69 -21.33 7.06
N LYS A 143 1.38 -21.51 5.93
CA LYS A 143 1.96 -20.44 5.10
C LYS A 143 1.26 -20.29 3.75
N ILE A 144 0.29 -21.15 3.46
CA ILE A 144 -0.42 -21.17 2.18
C ILE A 144 -1.60 -20.22 2.27
N ASP A 145 -1.58 -19.17 1.45
CA ASP A 145 -2.75 -18.30 1.29
C ASP A 145 -3.68 -18.83 0.19
N PHE A 146 -3.14 -19.43 -0.87
CA PHE A 146 -3.92 -19.95 -2.00
C PHE A 146 -3.27 -21.19 -2.63
N TYR A 147 -4.07 -22.02 -3.29
CA TYR A 147 -3.60 -23.09 -4.17
C TYR A 147 -4.36 -23.11 -5.49
N LEU A 148 -3.80 -23.79 -6.49
CA LEU A 148 -4.44 -23.99 -7.79
C LEU A 148 -4.99 -25.41 -7.92
N ASP A 149 -6.23 -25.55 -8.39
CA ASP A 149 -6.90 -26.85 -8.56
C ASP A 149 -7.58 -26.94 -9.92
N ASP A 150 -7.25 -28.00 -10.64
CA ASP A 150 -7.73 -28.34 -11.98
C ASP A 150 -8.16 -29.82 -12.08
N VAL A 151 -8.25 -30.52 -10.94
CA VAL A 151 -8.66 -31.92 -10.91
C VAL A 151 -10.18 -32.02 -11.02
N GLY A 152 -10.66 -32.44 -12.19
CA GLY A 152 -12.09 -32.60 -12.46
C GLY A 152 -12.84 -31.28 -12.67
N GLN A 153 -12.12 -30.19 -12.91
CA GLN A 153 -12.65 -28.83 -13.08
C GLN A 153 -11.69 -27.95 -13.90
N PRO A 154 -12.14 -26.81 -14.44
CA PRO A 154 -11.26 -25.79 -14.98
C PRO A 154 -10.24 -25.29 -13.93
N MET A 155 -9.09 -24.83 -14.40
CA MET A 155 -8.06 -24.23 -13.54
C MET A 155 -8.68 -23.14 -12.65
N SER A 156 -8.59 -23.34 -11.34
CA SER A 156 -9.19 -22.45 -10.35
C SER A 156 -8.17 -22.05 -9.30
N ILE A 157 -8.27 -20.81 -8.81
CA ILE A 157 -7.63 -20.40 -7.56
C ILE A 157 -8.57 -20.75 -6.40
N CYS A 158 -8.00 -21.35 -5.36
CA CYS A 158 -8.74 -21.90 -4.24
C CYS A 158 -8.12 -21.41 -2.91
N SER A 159 -9.01 -21.14 -1.96
CA SER A 159 -8.71 -20.93 -0.56
C SER A 159 -8.32 -22.23 0.11
N PRO A 160 -7.32 -22.23 1.01
CA PRO A 160 -6.86 -23.43 1.71
C PRO A 160 -7.96 -24.13 2.53
N ASP A 161 -8.96 -23.42 3.06
CA ASP A 161 -10.07 -24.03 3.83
C ASP A 161 -10.96 -24.97 2.99
N VAL A 162 -11.07 -24.75 1.67
CA VAL A 162 -11.86 -25.59 0.74
C VAL A 162 -11.49 -27.07 0.83
N ARG A 163 -10.23 -27.35 1.17
CA ARG A 163 -9.71 -28.72 1.39
C ARG A 163 -9.11 -28.91 2.78
N SER A 164 -9.36 -27.99 3.70
CA SER A 164 -8.87 -28.00 5.08
C SER A 164 -7.35 -28.11 5.18
N TYR A 165 -6.62 -27.47 4.28
CA TYR A 165 -5.15 -27.36 4.40
C TYR A 165 -4.80 -26.46 5.58
N ASN A 166 -5.50 -25.35 5.75
CA ASN A 166 -5.48 -24.56 6.98
C ASN A 166 -6.91 -24.00 7.26
N ASN A 167 -7.01 -23.02 8.16
CA ASN A 167 -8.29 -22.45 8.59
C ASN A 167 -8.60 -21.06 7.99
N GLU A 168 -7.74 -20.54 7.10
CA GLU A 168 -7.93 -19.24 6.48
C GLU A 168 -9.01 -19.32 5.40
N GLU A 169 -9.94 -18.36 5.38
CA GLU A 169 -11.02 -18.28 4.39
C GLU A 169 -10.70 -17.21 3.35
N ASN A 170 -9.59 -17.43 2.66
CA ASN A 170 -9.11 -16.53 1.63
C ASN A 170 -10.04 -16.59 0.41
N SER A 171 -10.05 -15.55 -0.41
CA SER A 171 -11.00 -15.49 -1.50
C SER A 171 -10.50 -14.65 -2.66
N ALA A 172 -11.04 -14.94 -3.84
CA ALA A 172 -10.68 -14.27 -5.07
C ALA A 172 -11.92 -13.72 -5.77
N ARG A 173 -11.74 -12.58 -6.45
CA ARG A 173 -12.73 -11.91 -7.27
C ARG A 173 -12.11 -11.57 -8.61
N GLU A 174 -12.83 -11.82 -9.70
CA GLU A 174 -12.40 -11.40 -11.03
C GLU A 174 -12.68 -9.90 -11.26
N GLU A 175 -11.72 -9.23 -11.87
CA GLU A 175 -11.81 -7.81 -12.17
C GLU A 175 -12.16 -7.56 -13.64
N VAL A 176 -12.89 -6.46 -13.87
CA VAL A 176 -13.38 -6.10 -15.21
C VAL A 176 -12.25 -5.68 -16.14
N THR A 177 -11.17 -5.14 -15.59
CA THR A 177 -9.96 -4.81 -16.35
C THR A 177 -8.98 -5.96 -16.33
N THR A 178 -8.21 -6.10 -17.40
CA THR A 178 -7.07 -7.02 -17.46
C THR A 178 -5.74 -6.30 -17.26
N ASP A 179 -5.74 -4.97 -17.24
CA ASP A 179 -4.53 -4.18 -16.99
C ASP A 179 -4.18 -4.22 -15.49
N PHE A 180 -3.04 -4.85 -15.19
CA PHE A 180 -2.54 -5.02 -13.84
C PHE A 180 -2.37 -3.69 -13.11
N ASP A 181 -1.91 -2.65 -13.80
CA ASP A 181 -1.64 -1.36 -13.20
C ASP A 181 -2.88 -0.45 -13.18
N ALA A 182 -3.94 -0.77 -13.91
CA ALA A 182 -5.22 -0.04 -13.84
C ALA A 182 -5.99 -0.33 -12.53
N LEU A 183 -5.85 -1.54 -11.97
CA LEU A 183 -6.49 -1.88 -10.69
C LEU A 183 -5.72 -1.24 -9.51
N LYS A 184 -6.29 -0.17 -8.97
CA LYS A 184 -5.70 0.59 -7.85
C LYS A 184 -6.32 0.27 -6.49
N ILE A 185 -7.48 -0.37 -6.46
CA ILE A 185 -8.19 -0.72 -5.24
C ILE A 185 -8.97 -2.02 -5.44
N ALA A 186 -8.90 -2.94 -4.48
CA ALA A 186 -9.68 -4.18 -4.48
C ALA A 186 -11.18 -3.90 -4.30
N GLY A 187 -12.05 -4.72 -4.90
CA GLY A 187 -13.51 -4.65 -4.69
C GLY A 187 -13.93 -5.03 -3.27
N THR A 188 -15.23 -4.88 -2.94
CA THR A 188 -15.82 -5.23 -1.63
C THR A 188 -16.77 -6.43 -1.65
N THR A 189 -17.14 -6.92 -2.81
CA THR A 189 -18.18 -7.95 -3.00
C THR A 189 -17.74 -8.94 -4.06
N GLU A 190 -18.47 -10.05 -4.21
CA GLU A 190 -18.22 -11.06 -5.26
C GLU A 190 -16.87 -11.79 -5.11
N TYR A 191 -16.46 -11.97 -3.86
CA TYR A 191 -15.35 -12.84 -3.51
C TYR A 191 -15.83 -14.28 -3.33
N TYR A 192 -15.06 -15.22 -3.84
CA TYR A 192 -15.34 -16.65 -3.75
C TYR A 192 -14.10 -17.38 -3.26
N THR A 193 -14.27 -18.33 -2.34
CA THR A 193 -13.19 -19.20 -1.84
C THR A 193 -12.67 -20.17 -2.91
N GLN A 194 -13.41 -20.32 -4.01
CA GLN A 194 -12.95 -20.98 -5.22
C GLN A 194 -13.42 -20.19 -6.44
N LYS A 195 -12.48 -19.83 -7.32
CA LYS A 195 -12.77 -19.05 -8.53
C LYS A 195 -12.00 -19.59 -9.73
N GLU A 196 -12.72 -19.92 -10.80
CA GLU A 196 -12.12 -20.24 -12.09
C GLU A 196 -11.27 -19.07 -12.58
N ILE A 197 -10.06 -19.40 -13.04
CA ILE A 197 -9.11 -18.42 -13.58
C ILE A 197 -8.91 -18.61 -15.09
N THR A 198 -8.74 -17.50 -15.80
CA THR A 198 -8.50 -17.49 -17.23
C THR A 198 -7.16 -16.86 -17.56
N SER A 199 -6.53 -17.32 -18.65
CA SER A 199 -5.33 -16.67 -19.17
C SER A 199 -5.63 -15.21 -19.48
N ASN A 200 -4.71 -14.31 -19.11
CA ASN A 200 -4.89 -12.86 -19.18
C ASN A 200 -5.97 -12.29 -18.23
N GLY A 201 -6.56 -13.07 -17.33
CA GLY A 201 -7.46 -12.59 -16.28
C GLY A 201 -6.73 -11.82 -15.16
N LEU A 202 -7.42 -10.85 -14.55
CA LEU A 202 -6.94 -10.12 -13.37
C LEU A 202 -7.92 -10.34 -12.22
N TYR A 203 -7.39 -10.57 -11.03
CA TYR A 203 -8.17 -10.91 -9.85
C TYR A 203 -7.72 -10.08 -8.66
N SER A 204 -8.67 -9.61 -7.85
CA SER A 204 -8.41 -9.17 -6.48
C SER A 204 -8.40 -10.39 -5.56
N LEU A 205 -7.47 -10.40 -4.63
CA LEU A 205 -7.35 -11.42 -3.59
C LEU A 205 -7.61 -10.77 -2.23
N TRP A 206 -8.40 -11.43 -1.41
CA TRP A 206 -8.65 -11.08 -0.03
C TRP A 206 -8.15 -12.22 0.85
N ILE A 207 -7.19 -11.89 1.72
CA ILE A 207 -6.59 -12.80 2.68
C ILE A 207 -7.28 -12.53 4.02
N ASP A 208 -8.12 -13.47 4.46
CA ASP A 208 -8.88 -13.45 5.72
C ASP A 208 -8.41 -14.62 6.61
N PRO A 209 -7.37 -14.39 7.43
CA PRO A 209 -6.81 -15.43 8.29
C PRO A 209 -7.72 -15.79 9.48
N ASN A 210 -8.71 -14.95 9.80
CA ASN A 210 -9.57 -15.09 10.99
C ASN A 210 -10.97 -15.60 10.65
N ARG A 211 -11.33 -15.64 9.36
CA ARG A 211 -12.65 -16.05 8.86
C ARG A 211 -13.76 -15.22 9.49
N ASN A 212 -13.62 -13.90 9.49
CA ASN A 212 -14.46 -13.02 10.30
C ASN A 212 -15.08 -11.84 9.54
N SER A 213 -15.24 -11.98 8.22
CA SER A 213 -15.60 -10.85 7.33
C SER A 213 -14.53 -9.76 7.36
N TRP A 214 -14.70 -8.71 6.54
CA TRP A 214 -13.69 -7.66 6.47
C TRP A 214 -13.35 -7.09 7.84
N ASP A 215 -12.05 -7.09 8.18
CA ASP A 215 -11.54 -6.35 9.32
C ASP A 215 -10.14 -5.73 9.06
N THR A 216 -9.53 -5.16 10.11
CA THR A 216 -8.21 -4.53 10.04
C THR A 216 -7.04 -5.50 10.25
N GLN A 217 -7.31 -6.80 10.32
CA GLN A 217 -6.33 -7.89 10.33
C GLN A 217 -6.11 -8.52 8.96
N ASP A 218 -7.06 -8.34 8.05
CA ASP A 218 -7.02 -8.82 6.68
C ASP A 218 -5.93 -8.16 5.83
N ASN A 219 -5.57 -8.80 4.73
CA ASN A 219 -4.74 -8.21 3.70
C ASN A 219 -5.36 -8.37 2.31
N PHE A 220 -4.89 -7.55 1.38
CA PHE A 220 -5.37 -7.54 0.00
C PHE A 220 -4.22 -7.68 -0.97
N ALA A 221 -4.48 -8.34 -2.09
CA ALA A 221 -3.55 -8.46 -3.20
C ALA A 221 -4.27 -8.38 -4.55
N LYS A 222 -3.50 -8.28 -5.62
CA LYS A 222 -3.97 -8.56 -6.98
C LYS A 222 -3.10 -9.61 -7.62
N MET A 223 -3.74 -10.42 -8.47
CA MET A 223 -3.12 -11.48 -9.24
C MET A 223 -3.53 -11.36 -10.70
N LYS A 224 -2.54 -11.21 -11.56
CA LYS A 224 -2.68 -11.36 -13.01
C LYS A 224 -2.25 -12.75 -13.40
N VAL A 225 -3.13 -13.46 -14.09
CA VAL A 225 -2.80 -14.71 -14.76
C VAL A 225 -2.18 -14.36 -16.11
N VAL A 226 -0.87 -14.55 -16.22
CA VAL A 226 -0.14 -14.23 -17.46
C VAL A 226 -0.43 -15.30 -18.52
N SER A 227 -0.36 -16.57 -18.13
CA SER A 227 -0.65 -17.72 -19.00
C SER A 227 -1.09 -18.93 -18.20
N ILE A 228 -1.85 -19.80 -18.86
CA ILE A 228 -2.20 -21.16 -18.40
C ILE A 228 -1.83 -22.11 -19.54
N SER A 229 -1.06 -23.17 -19.25
CA SER A 229 -0.68 -24.20 -20.21
C SER A 229 -0.66 -25.58 -19.53
N GLY A 230 -1.70 -26.39 -19.78
CA GLY A 230 -1.92 -27.61 -19.00
C GLY A 230 -2.09 -27.27 -17.50
N HIS A 231 -1.25 -27.87 -16.67
CA HIS A 231 -1.21 -27.59 -15.23
C HIS A 231 -0.42 -26.33 -14.88
N GLU A 232 0.43 -25.82 -15.77
CA GLU A 232 1.33 -24.71 -15.47
C GLU A 232 0.61 -23.36 -15.57
N VAL A 233 0.73 -22.54 -14.52
CA VAL A 233 0.18 -21.19 -14.46
C VAL A 233 1.27 -20.18 -14.11
N THR A 234 1.45 -19.19 -14.97
CA THR A 234 2.35 -18.05 -14.70
C THR A 234 1.56 -16.89 -14.13
N LEU A 235 1.96 -16.42 -12.96
CA LEU A 235 1.26 -15.36 -12.21
C LEU A 235 2.16 -14.14 -12.03
N LYS A 236 1.58 -12.94 -12.12
CA LYS A 236 2.16 -11.68 -11.63
C LYS A 236 1.30 -11.19 -10.46
N LEU A 237 1.91 -10.95 -9.30
CA LEU A 237 1.18 -10.61 -8.08
C LEU A 237 1.68 -9.30 -7.46
N ALA A 238 0.79 -8.61 -6.75
CA ALA A 238 1.15 -7.52 -5.85
C ALA A 238 0.37 -7.60 -4.53
N TYR A 239 1.04 -7.39 -3.40
CA TYR A 239 0.49 -7.55 -2.06
C TYR A 239 0.51 -6.25 -1.25
N GLN A 240 -0.61 -5.91 -0.61
CA GLN A 240 -0.74 -4.78 0.29
C GLN A 240 -0.41 -5.19 1.72
N LYS A 241 0.70 -4.66 2.25
CA LYS A 241 1.19 -4.97 3.60
C LYS A 241 0.42 -4.28 4.72
N ILE A 242 -0.21 -3.16 4.43
CA ILE A 242 -1.01 -2.44 5.43
C ILE A 242 -2.33 -3.19 5.60
N LYS A 243 -2.47 -3.84 6.76
CA LYS A 243 -3.67 -4.61 7.08
C LYS A 243 -4.94 -3.77 7.00
N GLY A 244 -6.01 -4.37 6.50
CA GLY A 244 -7.31 -3.77 6.21
C GLY A 244 -7.35 -2.86 4.98
N LEU A 245 -6.20 -2.36 4.49
CA LEU A 245 -6.16 -1.42 3.36
C LEU A 245 -6.32 -2.17 2.04
N ARG A 246 -7.27 -1.73 1.20
CA ARG A 246 -7.56 -2.34 -0.11
C ARG A 246 -6.78 -1.74 -1.26
N TRP A 247 -5.88 -0.80 -1.01
CA TRP A 247 -5.13 -0.13 -2.07
C TRP A 247 -4.11 -1.08 -2.69
N LEU A 248 -4.13 -1.16 -4.02
CA LEU A 248 -3.31 -2.06 -4.85
C LEU A 248 -2.50 -1.27 -5.88
N VAL A 249 -2.23 0.00 -5.60
CA VAL A 249 -1.28 0.80 -6.37
C VAL A 249 0.11 0.16 -6.31
N THR A 250 0.76 0.08 -7.45
CA THR A 250 2.11 -0.48 -7.63
C THR A 250 3.08 0.64 -7.96
N GLN A 251 4.36 0.48 -7.60
CA GLN A 251 5.41 1.47 -7.89
C GLN A 251 5.53 1.74 -9.39
#